data_AF-A0A4Q6IHR9-F1
#
_entry.id   AF-A0A4Q6IHR9-F1
#
_cell.length_a   1.000
_cell.length_b   1.000
_cell.length_c   1.000
_cell.angle_alpha   90.00
_cell.angle_beta   90.00
_cell.angle_gamma   90.00
#
_symmetry.space_group_name_H-M   'P 1'
#
loop_
_entity.id
_entity.type
_entity.pdbx_description
1 polymer ?
#
loop_
_entity_poly.entity_id
_entity_poly.type
_entity_poly.pdbx_seq_one_letter_code
_entity_poly.pdbx_strand_id
1 'polypeptide(L)'
;MDAEELDALTGRLRQLLLELDVDDVRPVRDGGEAPAGAKPGELLAVGALAVGLAPALLRPVLRLVETWMQTRPVRTVKVELNGHSVELGNATPEQQQRLVDAFLAAADDSARGQDG
;
A
#
# COMPACT_ATOMS: atom_id res chain seq x y z
N MET A 1 -19.28 0.46 4.93
CA MET A 1 -18.51 -0.70 4.46
C MET A 1 -18.15 -1.48 5.69
N ASP A 2 -18.72 -2.67 5.81
CA ASP A 2 -18.57 -3.53 6.97
C ASP A 2 -17.23 -4.30 6.90
N ALA A 3 -16.78 -4.87 8.02
CA ALA A 3 -15.50 -5.57 8.09
C ALA A 3 -15.41 -6.76 7.11
N GLU A 4 -16.49 -7.51 6.95
CA GLU A 4 -16.57 -8.64 6.00
C GLU A 4 -16.49 -8.16 4.54
N GLU A 5 -17.11 -7.01 4.24
CA GLU A 5 -17.06 -6.40 2.91
C GLU A 5 -15.65 -5.87 2.60
N LEU A 6 -14.99 -5.28 3.60
CA LEU A 6 -13.60 -4.85 3.49
C LEU A 6 -12.65 -6.03 3.30
N ASP A 7 -12.79 -7.11 4.06
CA ASP A 7 -11.96 -8.31 3.92
C ASP A 7 -12.10 -8.92 2.52
N ALA A 8 -13.33 -9.04 2.00
CA ALA A 8 -13.57 -9.55 0.66
C ALA A 8 -12.96 -8.65 -0.44
N LEU A 9 -13.05 -7.32 -0.28
CA LEU A 9 -12.43 -6.35 -1.18
C LEU A 9 -10.91 -6.44 -1.15
N THR A 10 -10.33 -6.52 0.04
CA THR A 10 -8.89 -6.65 0.24
C THR A 10 -8.35 -8.00 -0.24
N GLY A 11 -9.11 -9.08 -0.06
CA GLY A 11 -8.79 -10.39 -0.63
C GLY A 11 -8.71 -10.35 -2.16
N ARG A 12 -9.61 -9.62 -2.82
CA ARG A 12 -9.56 -9.40 -4.27
C ARG A 12 -8.37 -8.55 -4.68
N LEU A 13 -8.09 -7.46 -3.95
CA LEU A 13 -6.92 -6.63 -4.21
C LEU A 13 -5.61 -7.44 -4.10
N ARG A 14 -5.51 -8.31 -3.09
CA ARG A 14 -4.39 -9.23 -2.93
C ARG A 14 -4.19 -10.12 -4.16
N GLN A 15 -5.26 -10.65 -4.75
CA GLN A 15 -5.14 -11.48 -5.95
C GLN A 15 -4.57 -10.68 -7.12
N LEU A 16 -5.08 -9.47 -7.35
CA LEU A 16 -4.56 -8.58 -8.39
C LEU A 16 -3.08 -8.25 -8.19
N LEU A 17 -2.65 -8.00 -6.95
CA LEU A 17 -1.25 -7.73 -6.63
C LEU A 17 -0.35 -8.94 -6.92
N LEU A 18 -0.80 -10.15 -6.59
CA LEU A 18 -0.06 -11.39 -6.87
C LEU A 18 0.10 -11.65 -8.37
N GLU A 19 -0.79 -11.14 -9.21
CA GLU A 19 -0.65 -11.21 -10.68
C GLU A 19 0.45 -10.28 -11.22
N LEU A 20 0.91 -9.30 -10.43
CA LEU A 20 1.94 -8.32 -10.83
C LEU A 20 3.39 -8.80 -10.61
N ASP A 21 3.58 -10.10 -10.32
CA ASP A 21 4.90 -10.69 -10.01
C ASP A 21 5.58 -10.03 -8.80
N VAL A 22 4.77 -9.60 -7.83
CA VAL A 22 5.28 -9.11 -6.54
C VAL A 22 5.87 -10.26 -5.73
N ASP A 23 6.90 -9.97 -4.94
CA ASP A 23 7.66 -10.97 -4.19
C ASP A 23 6.82 -11.65 -3.09
N ASP A 24 5.97 -10.87 -2.40
CA ASP A 24 5.12 -11.37 -1.33
C ASP A 24 3.88 -10.48 -1.13
N VAL A 25 2.72 -11.08 -0.80
CA VAL A 25 1.52 -10.35 -0.36
C VAL A 25 0.86 -11.06 0.80
N ARG A 26 1.01 -10.49 2.00
CA ARG A 26 0.46 -11.01 3.24
C ARG A 26 -0.61 -10.09 3.81
N PRO A 27 -1.78 -10.62 4.21
CA PRO A 27 -2.72 -9.84 5.02
C PRO A 27 -2.08 -9.50 6.36
N VAL A 28 -2.19 -8.24 6.77
CA VAL A 28 -1.78 -7.81 8.12
C VAL A 28 -2.85 -8.31 9.07
N ARG A 29 -2.57 -9.43 9.75
CA ARG A 29 -3.47 -10.04 10.74
C ARG A 29 -2.98 -9.74 12.15
N ASP A 30 -3.94 -9.74 13.08
CA ASP A 30 -3.76 -9.81 14.52
C ASP A 30 -2.52 -10.66 14.90
N GLY A 31 -1.60 -10.08 15.66
CA GLY A 31 -0.40 -10.74 16.20
C GLY A 31 0.83 -10.82 15.30
N GLY A 32 0.76 -10.39 14.03
CA GLY A 32 1.93 -10.29 13.15
C GLY A 32 2.70 -8.99 13.37
N GLU A 33 4.03 -9.07 13.40
CA GLU A 33 4.95 -7.92 13.54
C GLU A 33 4.53 -6.80 12.59
N ALA A 34 4.03 -5.72 13.18
CA ALA A 34 3.56 -4.57 12.42
C ALA A 34 4.78 -3.95 11.71
N PRO A 35 4.63 -3.46 10.46
CA PRO A 35 5.74 -2.81 9.76
C PRO A 35 6.34 -1.71 10.64
N ALA A 36 7.67 -1.60 10.65
CA ALA A 36 8.41 -0.68 11.50
C ALA A 36 7.93 0.78 11.25
N GLY A 37 7.07 1.28 12.14
CA GLY A 37 6.37 2.56 11.96
C GLY A 37 4.91 2.52 12.40
N ALA A 38 4.29 1.34 12.44
CA ALA A 38 2.94 1.16 12.96
C ALA A 38 2.93 1.30 14.50
N LYS A 39 2.09 2.21 15.01
CA LYS A 39 1.93 2.41 16.46
C LYS A 39 1.43 1.11 17.11
N PRO A 40 2.07 0.61 18.18
CA PRO A 40 1.59 -0.56 18.89
C PRO A 40 0.25 -0.22 19.55
N GLY A 41 -0.85 -0.76 19.01
CA GLY A 41 -2.20 -0.56 19.56
C GLY A 41 -3.32 -0.41 18.53
N GLU A 42 -3.04 -0.22 17.23
CA GLU A 42 -4.08 -0.27 16.18
C GLU A 42 -4.42 -1.73 15.85
N LEU A 43 -5.07 -2.37 16.82
CA LEU A 43 -5.66 -3.69 16.73
C LEU A 43 -6.85 -3.62 15.76
N LEU A 44 -6.87 -4.56 14.79
CA LEU A 44 -7.88 -4.77 13.74
C LEU A 44 -7.73 -3.91 12.47
N ALA A 45 -6.58 -4.00 11.79
CA ALA A 45 -6.45 -3.52 10.42
C ALA A 45 -7.12 -4.49 9.42
N VAL A 46 -8.42 -4.76 9.59
CA VAL A 46 -9.21 -5.41 8.53
C VAL A 46 -9.02 -4.57 7.28
N GLY A 47 -8.51 -5.19 6.22
CA GLY A 47 -8.26 -4.51 4.95
C GLY A 47 -6.82 -4.09 4.67
N ALA A 48 -5.87 -4.36 5.56
CA ALA A 48 -4.45 -4.06 5.34
C ALA A 48 -3.67 -5.24 4.71
N LEU A 49 -2.78 -4.91 3.77
CA LEU A 49 -1.88 -5.85 3.10
C LEU A 49 -0.43 -5.36 3.22
N ALA A 50 0.47 -6.25 3.63
CA ALA A 50 1.90 -6.08 3.51
C ALA A 50 2.34 -6.67 2.16
N VAL A 51 3.04 -5.89 1.35
CA VAL A 51 3.49 -6.28 0.01
C VAL A 51 5.01 -6.17 -0.07
N GLY A 52 5.68 -7.29 -0.33
CA GLY A 52 7.08 -7.31 -0.76
C GLY A 52 7.13 -7.16 -2.28
N LEU A 53 7.86 -6.17 -2.78
CA LEU A 53 8.01 -5.92 -4.22
C LEU A 53 9.36 -5.28 -4.53
N ALA A 54 9.86 -5.49 -5.74
CA ALA A 54 11.01 -4.76 -6.26
C ALA A 54 10.64 -3.29 -6.56
N PRO A 55 11.53 -2.31 -6.40
CA PRO A 55 11.23 -0.88 -6.60
C PRO A 55 10.67 -0.57 -8.01
N ALA A 56 11.06 -1.35 -9.02
CA ALA A 56 10.52 -1.23 -10.38
C ALA A 56 9.02 -1.56 -10.48
N LEU A 57 8.50 -2.41 -9.59
CA LEU A 57 7.09 -2.83 -9.53
C LEU A 57 6.21 -1.87 -8.75
N LEU A 58 6.77 -0.87 -8.07
CA LEU A 58 5.96 0.06 -7.27
C LEU A 58 5.01 0.91 -8.13
N ARG A 59 5.50 1.44 -9.26
CA ARG A 59 4.67 2.19 -10.22
C ARG A 59 3.48 1.36 -10.76
N PRO A 60 3.67 0.14 -11.28
CA PRO A 60 2.54 -0.67 -11.76
C PRO A 60 1.61 -1.11 -10.63
N VAL A 61 2.12 -1.40 -9.42
CA VAL A 61 1.27 -1.70 -8.25
C VAL A 61 0.37 -0.52 -7.89
N LEU A 62 0.92 0.70 -7.84
CA LEU A 62 0.12 1.90 -7.53
C LEU A 62 -0.94 2.18 -8.59
N ARG A 63 -0.61 1.97 -9.86
CA ARG A 63 -1.57 2.06 -10.98
C ARG A 63 -2.69 1.02 -10.88
N LEU A 64 -2.36 -0.20 -10.47
CA LEU A 64 -3.34 -1.26 -10.26
C LEU A 64 -4.28 -0.91 -9.11
N VAL A 65 -3.74 -0.45 -7.97
CA VAL A 65 -4.52 0.01 -6.82
C VAL A 65 -5.44 1.16 -7.22
N GLU A 66 -4.96 2.14 -7.97
CA GLU A 66 -5.78 3.25 -8.47
C GLU A 66 -6.93 2.76 -9.36
N THR A 67 -6.62 1.90 -10.33
CA THR A 67 -7.63 1.33 -11.23
C THR A 67 -8.67 0.55 -10.43
N TRP A 68 -8.23 -0.23 -9.45
CA TRP A 68 -9.10 -0.96 -8.55
C TRP A 68 -9.99 -0.02 -7.73
N MET A 69 -9.46 1.07 -7.17
CA MET A 69 -10.22 2.08 -6.44
C MET A 69 -11.30 2.74 -7.30
N GLN A 70 -11.02 3.02 -8.58
CA GLN A 70 -12.03 3.57 -9.50
C GLN A 70 -13.21 2.61 -9.73
N THR A 71 -12.98 1.31 -9.63
CA THR A 71 -14.01 0.27 -9.85
C THR A 71 -14.75 -0.13 -8.58
N ARG A 72 -14.39 0.42 -7.40
CA ARG A 72 -14.89 0.00 -6.09
C ARG A 72 -15.35 1.20 -5.26
N PRO A 73 -16.23 1.01 -4.26
CA PRO A 73 -16.65 2.08 -3.36
C PRO A 73 -15.58 2.47 -2.32
N VAL A 74 -14.30 2.26 -2.61
CA VAL A 74 -13.18 2.56 -1.71
C VAL A 74 -12.73 3.99 -1.95
N ARG A 75 -12.80 4.81 -0.91
CA ARG A 75 -12.51 6.26 -1.00
C ARG A 75 -11.04 6.58 -0.79
N THR A 76 -10.31 5.78 -0.02
CA THR A 76 -8.92 6.07 0.35
C THR A 76 -8.16 4.78 0.59
N VAL A 77 -6.93 4.72 0.11
CA VAL A 77 -5.96 3.64 0.38
C VAL A 77 -4.68 4.29 0.89
N LYS A 78 -4.22 3.88 2.07
CA LYS A 78 -2.93 4.31 2.62
C LYS A 78 -1.86 3.31 2.20
N VAL A 79 -0.77 3.81 1.63
CA VAL A 79 0.42 3.05 1.25
C VAL A 79 1.58 3.50 2.12
N GLU A 80 2.39 2.57 2.62
CA GLU A 80 3.55 2.87 3.45
C GLU A 80 4.79 2.13 2.92
N LEU A 81 5.93 2.82 2.85
CA LEU A 81 7.22 2.32 2.39
C LEU A 81 8.34 3.03 3.14
N ASN A 82 9.28 2.29 3.74
CA ASN A 82 10.45 2.85 4.44
C ASN A 82 10.08 3.95 5.48
N GLY A 83 8.95 3.82 6.16
CA GLY A 83 8.47 4.82 7.13
C GLY A 83 7.84 6.08 6.53
N HIS A 84 7.79 6.18 5.20
CA HIS A 84 6.97 7.17 4.51
C HIS A 84 5.58 6.58 4.26
N SER A 85 4.53 7.36 4.51
CA SER A 85 3.16 6.96 4.19
C SER A 85 2.53 7.97 3.22
N VAL A 86 1.76 7.49 2.26
CA VAL A 86 1.00 8.29 1.29
C VAL A 86 -0.44 7.80 1.21
N GLU A 87 -1.39 8.71 1.13
CA GLU A 87 -2.82 8.40 1.00
C GLU A 87 -3.27 8.65 -0.44
N LEU A 88 -3.78 7.61 -1.09
CA LEU A 88 -4.36 7.63 -2.42
C LEU A 88 -5.87 7.71 -2.29
N GLY A 89 -6.55 8.61 -3.01
CA GLY A 89 -8.02 8.66 -3.03
C GLY A 89 -8.67 10.04 -3.02
N ASN A 90 -7.94 11.10 -2.64
CA ASN A 90 -8.47 12.48 -2.65
C ASN A 90 -7.64 13.42 -3.55
N ALA A 91 -6.93 12.86 -4.54
CA ALA A 91 -6.04 13.56 -5.44
C ALA A 91 -6.49 13.35 -6.90
N THR A 92 -6.32 14.37 -7.75
CA THR A 92 -6.45 14.16 -9.20
C THR A 92 -5.39 13.19 -9.69
N PRO A 93 -5.57 12.49 -10.83
CA PRO A 93 -4.55 11.59 -11.39
C PRO A 93 -3.17 12.26 -11.53
N GLU A 94 -3.13 13.57 -11.85
CA GLU A 94 -1.89 14.34 -11.93
C GLU A 94 -1.26 14.60 -10.54
N GLN A 95 -2.07 14.96 -9.54
CA GLN A 95 -1.59 15.14 -8.17
C GLN A 95 -1.12 13.80 -7.59
N GLN A 96 -1.82 12.72 -7.89
CA GLN A 96 -1.49 11.38 -7.46
C GLN A 96 -0.18 10.90 -8.08
N GLN A 97 0.03 11.11 -9.38
CA GLN A 97 1.33 10.84 -10.00
C GLN A 97 2.48 11.60 -9.33
N ARG A 98 2.26 12.87 -9.00
CA ARG A 98 3.28 13.66 -8.28
C ARG A 98 3.52 13.16 -6.85
N LEU A 99 2.48 12.75 -6.13
CA LEU A 99 2.60 12.12 -4.82
C LEU A 99 3.40 10.82 -4.89
N VAL A 100 3.10 9.98 -5.89
CA VAL A 100 3.81 8.72 -6.14
C VAL A 100 5.28 8.97 -6.49
N ASP A 101 5.57 9.94 -7.34
CA ASP A 101 6.94 10.27 -7.73
C ASP A 101 7.75 10.82 -6.55
N ALA A 102 7.16 11.72 -5.76
CA ALA A 102 7.76 12.24 -4.53
C ALA A 102 7.98 11.14 -3.48
N PHE A 103 7.03 10.22 -3.35
CA PHE A 103 7.13 9.07 -2.45
C PHE A 103 8.25 8.11 -2.87
N LEU A 104 8.37 7.82 -4.16
CA LEU A 104 9.47 7.03 -4.72
C LEU A 104 10.83 7.69 -4.46
N ALA A 105 10.92 9.01 -4.66
CA ALA A 105 12.16 9.75 -4.41
C ALA A 105 12.54 9.73 -2.92
N ALA A 106 11.57 9.91 -2.01
CA ALA A 106 11.80 9.85 -0.57
C ALA A 106 12.21 8.44 -0.09
N ALA A 107 11.60 7.40 -0.65
CA ALA A 107 11.91 6.01 -0.32
C ALA A 107 13.29 5.55 -0.82
N ASP A 108 13.77 6.10 -1.94
CA ASP A 108 15.11 5.85 -2.50
C ASP A 108 16.19 6.65 -1.74
N ASP A 109 15.89 7.86 -1.27
CA ASP A 109 16.79 8.69 -0.45
C ASP A 109 17.05 8.07 0.93
N SER A 110 16.00 7.58 1.59
CA SER A 110 16.08 6.90 2.89
C SER A 110 16.90 5.59 2.82
N ALA A 111 16.94 4.91 1.67
CA ALA A 111 17.80 3.75 1.46
C ALA A 111 19.30 4.10 1.34
N ARG A 112 19.65 5.36 1.01
CA ARG A 112 21.05 5.84 0.95
C ARG A 112 21.55 6.49 2.23
N GLY A 113 20.64 6.90 3.12
CA GLY A 113 20.97 7.58 4.37
C GLY A 113 21.20 6.69 5.59
N GLN A 114 21.00 5.36 5.47
CA GLN A 114 21.10 4.41 6.60
C GLN A 114 22.46 3.67 6.69
N ASP A 115 23.47 4.12 5.95
CA ASP A 115 24.85 3.64 6.02
C ASP A 115 25.77 4.86 6.31
N GLY A 116 25.90 5.21 7.59
CA GLY A 116 26.68 6.35 8.07
C GLY A 116 26.99 6.27 9.56
#